data_AF-A0A7I0KYH3-F1
#
_entry.id   AF-A0A7I0KYH3-F1
#
_cell.length_a   1.000
_cell.length_b   1.000
_cell.length_c   1.000
_cell.angle_alpha   90.00
_cell.angle_beta   90.00
_cell.angle_gamma   90.00
#
_symmetry.space_group_name_H-M   'P 1'
#
loop_
_entity.id
_entity.type
_entity.pdbx_description
1 polymer ?
#
loop_
_entity_poly.entity_id
_entity_poly.type
_entity_poly.pdbx_seq_one_letter_code
_entity_poly.pdbx_strand_id
1 'polypeptide(L)'
;MITPQEARQRTRTLVEHYVNECECRDLTDVKHVLTALISMAAQAIVATNGKAAALQVLMNTLTHTAEHEVPYRVETTAEGGLNITVDRKH
;
A
#
# COMPACT_ATOMS: atom_id res chain seq x y z
N MET A 1 -13.99 -10.43 14.83
CA MET A 1 -13.64 -9.71 13.59
C MET A 1 -12.94 -8.43 14.00
N ILE A 2 -11.77 -8.12 13.43
CA ILE A 2 -11.08 -6.86 13.75
C ILE A 2 -11.92 -5.67 13.25
N THR A 3 -11.79 -4.51 13.89
CA THR A 3 -12.51 -3.30 13.46
C THR A 3 -11.91 -2.76 12.16
N PRO A 4 -12.65 -1.97 11.35
CA PRO A 4 -12.10 -1.30 10.17
C PRO A 4 -10.89 -0.41 10.49
N GLN A 5 -10.90 0.25 11.65
CA GLN A 5 -9.78 1.08 12.11
C GLN A 5 -8.54 0.24 12.42
N GLU A 6 -8.73 -0.88 13.09
CA GLU A 6 -7.65 -1.80 13.40
C GLU A 6 -7.09 -2.46 12.14
N ALA A 7 -7.95 -2.87 11.21
CA ALA A 7 -7.54 -3.35 9.90
C ALA A 7 -6.71 -2.30 9.16
N ARG A 8 -7.15 -1.03 9.14
CA ARG A 8 -6.41 0.07 8.52
C ARG A 8 -5.04 0.28 9.15
N GLN A 9 -4.96 0.27 10.49
CA GLN A 9 -3.69 0.45 11.18
C GLN A 9 -2.71 -0.69 10.88
N ARG A 10 -3.17 -1.94 10.93
CA ARG A 10 -2.35 -3.12 10.60
C ARG A 10 -1.87 -3.11 9.16
N THR A 11 -2.77 -2.82 8.21
CA THR A 11 -2.41 -2.69 6.79
C THR A 11 -1.36 -1.62 6.60
N ARG A 12 -1.50 -0.47 7.30
CA ARG A 12 -0.53 0.61 7.16
C ARG A 12 0.88 0.19 7.58
N THR A 13 0.99 -0.44 8.74
CA THR A 13 2.25 -0.96 9.27
C THR A 13 2.86 -2.03 8.36
N LEU A 14 2.04 -2.94 7.82
CA LEU A 14 2.52 -3.98 6.90
C LEU A 14 3.10 -3.39 5.60
N VAL A 15 2.43 -2.39 5.02
CA VAL A 15 2.92 -1.73 3.80
C VAL A 15 4.20 -0.96 4.08
N GLU A 16 4.27 -0.21 5.18
CA GLU A 16 5.47 0.53 5.59
C GLU A 16 6.67 -0.41 5.73
N HIS A 17 6.50 -1.49 6.49
CA HIS A 17 7.55 -2.48 6.72
C HIS A 17 8.00 -3.13 5.42
N TYR A 18 7.05 -3.61 4.61
CA TYR A 18 7.35 -4.31 3.37
C TYR A 18 8.15 -3.46 2.37
N VAL A 19 7.75 -2.20 2.17
CA VAL A 19 8.46 -1.30 1.25
C VAL A 19 9.87 -0.99 1.77
N ASN A 20 10.02 -0.76 3.07
CA ASN A 20 11.31 -0.45 3.67
C ASN A 20 12.28 -1.67 3.66
N GLU A 21 11.78 -2.89 3.86
CA GLU A 21 12.56 -4.13 3.73
C GLU A 21 13.03 -4.41 2.30
N CYS A 22 12.38 -3.83 1.29
CA CYS A 22 12.80 -4.00 -0.10
C CYS A 22 14.01 -3.11 -0.47
N GLU A 23 14.48 -2.24 0.43
CA GLU A 23 15.66 -1.38 0.25
C GLU A 23 15.62 -0.60 -1.09
N CYS A 24 14.45 -0.06 -1.42
CA CYS A 24 14.21 0.62 -2.69
C CYS A 24 15.19 1.80 -2.87
N ARG A 25 15.82 1.89 -4.04
CA ARG A 25 16.81 2.96 -4.31
C ARG A 25 16.16 4.21 -4.87
N ASP A 26 15.08 4.04 -5.61
CA ASP A 26 14.35 5.14 -6.22
C ASP A 26 12.84 4.86 -6.29
N LEU A 27 12.09 5.84 -6.80
CA LEU A 27 10.63 5.76 -6.90
C LEU A 27 10.16 4.68 -7.90
N THR A 28 11.03 4.25 -8.82
CA THR A 28 10.74 3.15 -9.75
C THR A 28 10.73 1.82 -9.02
N ASP A 29 11.70 1.58 -8.15
CA ASP A 29 11.74 0.40 -7.27
C ASP A 29 10.49 0.34 -6.38
N VAL A 30 10.15 1.46 -5.74
CA VAL A 30 8.93 1.58 -4.92
C VAL A 30 7.68 1.24 -5.73
N LYS A 31 7.57 1.76 -6.95
CA LYS A 31 6.45 1.45 -7.85
C LYS A 31 6.36 -0.04 -8.17
N HIS A 32 7.48 -0.70 -8.44
CA HIS A 32 7.49 -2.14 -8.73
C HIS A 32 7.03 -2.97 -7.53
N VAL A 33 7.58 -2.69 -6.35
CA VAL A 33 7.24 -3.38 -5.09
C VAL A 33 5.76 -3.21 -4.76
N LEU A 34 5.22 -2.00 -4.84
CA LEU A 34 3.80 -1.73 -4.60
C LEU A 34 2.89 -2.39 -5.65
N THR A 35 3.32 -2.43 -6.92
CA THR A 35 2.57 -3.13 -7.98
C THR A 35 2.47 -4.63 -7.69
N ALA A 36 3.55 -5.24 -7.18
CA ALA A 36 3.54 -6.64 -6.77
C ALA A 36 2.56 -6.88 -5.60
N LEU A 37 2.58 -6.02 -4.58
CA LEU A 37 1.66 -6.08 -3.44
C LEU A 37 0.20 -6.01 -3.88
N ILE A 38 -0.15 -5.01 -4.69
CA ILE A 38 -1.53 -4.81 -5.19
C ILE A 38 -1.96 -6.01 -6.05
N SER A 39 -1.05 -6.55 -6.86
CA SER A 39 -1.33 -7.73 -7.70
C SER A 39 -1.67 -8.96 -6.86
N MET A 40 -0.91 -9.22 -5.79
CA MET A 40 -1.19 -10.34 -4.88
C MET A 40 -2.52 -10.17 -4.15
N ALA A 41 -2.83 -8.95 -3.67
CA ALA A 41 -4.11 -8.66 -3.05
C ALA A 41 -5.28 -8.87 -4.04
N ALA A 42 -5.15 -8.40 -5.28
CA ALA A 42 -6.15 -8.62 -6.32
C ALA A 42 -6.35 -10.11 -6.63
N GLN A 43 -5.26 -10.89 -6.73
CA GLN A 43 -5.33 -12.35 -6.92
C GLN A 43 -6.07 -13.05 -5.78
N ALA A 44 -5.83 -12.64 -4.54
CA ALA A 44 -6.56 -13.17 -3.38
C ALA A 44 -8.07 -12.89 -3.50
N ILE A 45 -8.48 -11.66 -3.87
CA ILE A 45 -9.89 -11.32 -4.08
C ILE A 45 -10.49 -12.13 -5.23
N VAL A 46 -9.75 -12.34 -6.32
CA VAL A 46 -10.20 -13.19 -7.43
C VAL A 46 -10.45 -14.62 -6.95
N ALA A 47 -9.56 -15.16 -6.13
CA ALA A 47 -9.67 -16.52 -5.59
C ALA A 47 -10.85 -16.68 -4.61
N THR A 48 -11.20 -15.63 -3.85
CA THR A 48 -12.24 -15.71 -2.81
C THR A 48 -13.61 -15.19 -3.25
N ASN A 49 -13.66 -14.19 -4.13
CA ASN A 49 -14.87 -13.45 -4.49
C ASN A 49 -15.11 -13.38 -6.01
N GLY A 50 -14.16 -13.87 -6.82
CA GLY A 50 -14.25 -13.85 -8.27
C GLY A 50 -13.80 -12.54 -8.92
N LYS A 51 -13.64 -12.58 -10.24
CA LYS A 51 -13.02 -11.50 -11.04
C LYS A 51 -13.81 -10.19 -11.00
N ALA A 52 -15.13 -10.25 -11.06
CA ALA A 52 -15.97 -9.05 -11.08
C ALA A 52 -15.86 -8.25 -9.78
N ALA A 53 -15.87 -8.94 -8.63
CA ALA A 53 -15.67 -8.30 -7.33
C ALA A 53 -14.27 -7.69 -7.19
N ALA A 54 -13.23 -8.39 -7.65
CA ALA A 54 -11.87 -7.87 -7.64
C ALA A 54 -11.74 -6.56 -8.44
N LEU A 55 -12.33 -6.51 -9.64
CA LEU A 55 -12.32 -5.30 -10.47
C LEU A 55 -13.02 -4.13 -9.76
N GLN A 56 -14.20 -4.37 -9.18
CA GLN A 56 -14.95 -3.33 -8.46
C GLN A 56 -14.17 -2.77 -7.27
N VAL A 57 -13.52 -3.63 -6.48
CA VAL A 57 -12.71 -3.20 -5.32
C VAL A 57 -11.55 -2.33 -5.76
N LEU A 58 -10.85 -2.71 -6.84
CA LEU A 58 -9.72 -1.94 -7.37
C LEU A 58 -10.18 -0.56 -7.88
N MET A 59 -11.27 -0.50 -8.64
CA MET A 59 -11.82 0.77 -9.14
C MET A 59 -12.25 1.70 -7.99
N ASN A 60 -12.97 1.16 -6.99
CA ASN A 60 -13.38 1.96 -5.83
C ASN A 60 -12.19 2.48 -5.03
N THR A 61 -11.14 1.65 -4.90
CA THR A 61 -9.92 2.04 -4.18
C THR A 61 -9.20 3.17 -4.91
N LEU A 62 -9.06 3.06 -6.25
CA LEU A 62 -8.45 4.11 -7.08
C LEU A 62 -9.20 5.44 -6.95
N THR A 63 -10.54 5.42 -7.08
CA THR A 63 -11.38 6.62 -6.91
C THR A 63 -11.18 7.23 -5.52
N HIS A 64 -11.25 6.40 -4.46
CA HIS A 64 -11.05 6.88 -3.10
C HIS A 64 -9.67 7.53 -2.92
N THR A 65 -8.60 6.95 -3.45
CA THR A 65 -7.26 7.52 -3.36
C THR A 65 -7.08 8.82 -4.14
N ALA A 66 -7.83 9.03 -5.23
CA ALA A 66 -7.79 10.27 -5.99
C ALA A 66 -8.45 11.44 -5.24
N GLU A 67 -9.40 11.14 -4.36
CA GLU A 67 -10.21 12.12 -3.64
C GLU A 67 -9.67 12.48 -2.24
N HIS A 68 -8.71 11.71 -1.71
CA HIS A 68 -8.28 11.81 -0.31
C HIS A 68 -6.75 11.93 -0.17
N GLU A 69 -6.29 12.57 0.91
CA GLU A 69 -4.86 12.71 1.22
C GLU A 69 -4.18 11.33 1.40
N VAL A 70 -2.95 11.24 0.89
CA VAL A 70 -2.09 10.05 1.07
C VAL A 70 -1.40 10.13 2.43
N PRO A 71 -1.61 9.17 3.34
CA PRO A 71 -1.13 9.22 4.71
C PRO A 71 0.31 8.69 4.85
N TYR A 72 1.16 8.88 3.85
CA TYR A 72 2.55 8.40 3.82
C TYR A 72 3.48 9.51 3.37
N ARG A 73 4.69 9.50 3.93
CA ARG A 73 5.80 10.35 3.50
C ARG A 73 6.93 9.50 2.95
N VAL A 74 7.68 10.05 2.02
CA VAL A 74 8.88 9.43 1.43
C VAL A 74 10.07 10.32 1.77
N GLU A 75 11.14 9.73 2.29
CA GLU A 75 12.37 10.40 2.65
C GLU A 75 13.57 9.64 2.08
N THR A 76 14.67 10.34 1.82
CA THR A 76 15.93 9.70 1.41
C THR A 76 16.75 9.33 2.64
N THR A 77 17.24 8.10 2.70
CA THR A 77 18.10 7.62 3.78
C THR A 77 19.52 8.16 3.64
N ALA A 78 20.31 8.11 4.71
CA ALA A 78 21.72 8.53 4.69
C ALA A 78 22.58 7.76 3.67
N GLU A 79 22.16 6.53 3.31
CA GLU A 79 22.85 5.67 2.35
C GLU A 79 22.33 5.84 0.90
N GLY A 80 21.40 6.78 0.68
CA GLY A 80 20.86 7.11 -0.65
C GLY A 80 19.67 6.25 -1.08
N GLY A 81 19.12 5.41 -0.20
CA GLY A 81 17.87 4.68 -0.43
C GLY A 81 16.64 5.51 -0.10
N LEU A 82 15.45 4.95 -0.34
CA LEU A 82 14.18 5.55 0.06
C LEU A 82 13.59 4.86 1.28
N ASN A 83 13.01 5.66 2.18
CA ASN A 83 12.24 5.19 3.32
C ASN A 83 10.84 5.78 3.26
N ILE A 84 9.83 4.96 3.55
CA ILE A 84 8.46 5.41 3.72
C ILE A 84 8.04 5.34 5.18
N THR A 85 7.26 6.33 5.62
CA THR A 85 6.67 6.37 6.98
C THR A 85 5.20 6.76 6.91
N VAL A 86 4.39 6.21 7.82
CA VAL A 86 2.99 6.65 7.99
C VAL A 86 2.95 8.05 8.57
N ASP A 87 2.24 8.96 7.90
CA ASP A 87 2.00 10.31 8.38
C ASP A 87 1.06 10.27 9.60
N ARG A 88 1.62 10.50 10.79
CA ARG A 88 0.87 10.59 12.03
C ARG A 88 0.29 12.00 12.11
N LYS A 89 -1.01 12.14 11.82
CA LYS A 89 -1.75 13.35 12.21
C LYS A 89 -1.59 13.50 13.73
N HIS A 90 -0.85 14.54 14.14
CA HIS A 90 -0.73 14.96 15.53
C HIS A 90 -2.03 15.59 16.00
#